data_AF-A0A356MRC5-F1
#
_entry.id   AF-A0A356MRC5-F1
#
_cell.length_a   1.000
_cell.length_b   1.000
_cell.length_c   1.000
_cell.angle_alpha   90.00
_cell.angle_beta   90.00
_cell.angle_gamma   90.00
#
_symmetry.space_group_name_H-M   'P 1'
#
loop_
_entity.id
_entity.type
_entity.pdbx_description
1 polymer ?
#
loop_
_entity_poly.entity_id
_entity_poly.type
_entity_poly.pdbx_seq_one_letter_code
_entity_poly.pdbx_strand_id
1 'polypeptide(L)'
;MDLIPWILLCLLLVEHIVFLPDLLKRAGLNKTHGYIPGLNYWMWLKAIGRPWYWIILLVFPGVNLIMLVIMHVELGIAFGQRSSVDQWKHGALPWIFLPVLNRSKSEFKGPRDWSNLKKSTGREWGESILWALVVATVVRTFIFEAFMIPTGSMEGSMLVGDYLYVSKTSYGPKVPQTPVSVPLIHNALPGSMIPSYTEWFALPYKRLPGIRNVERYDAVVFNFPHGDTIVVDPQWAGHDYYGILRMEAIKRAGGNVETYVSDPNTYEIQAREALRKRFGIRARPLDKTENYVKRCVALPGETIAAEDGRIFIDGEVLEPPTGIQYEYKITFPTPMEKRRAFKGLGLTNIDGSMENRALETVWALTEEEKAQLENSGMVTTIERVDLSYRRGRLEMFPNAYIPEFNEWDPDNFGPITLPQRNMTIELTPRNIALYRRAISTYEGHNLDVIGDQVFIDGQSVSTYTFDLNYYWMMGD
;
A
#
# COMPACT_ATOMS: atom_id res chain seq x y z
N MET A 1 13.97 -16.69 -7.90
CA MET A 1 13.55 -17.77 -6.95
C MET A 1 12.02 -17.91 -6.94
N ASP A 2 11.32 -17.31 -7.91
CA ASP A 2 9.90 -16.98 -7.84
C ASP A 2 8.96 -18.10 -8.29
N LEU A 3 9.49 -19.17 -8.91
CA LEU A 3 8.66 -20.28 -9.40
C LEU A 3 8.29 -21.31 -8.33
N ILE A 4 9.07 -21.45 -7.24
CA ILE A 4 8.85 -22.52 -6.25
C ILE A 4 7.43 -22.49 -5.67
N PRO A 5 6.89 -21.35 -5.21
CA PRO A 5 5.53 -21.32 -4.68
C PRO A 5 4.46 -21.68 -5.72
N TRP A 6 4.65 -21.25 -6.98
CA TRP A 6 3.75 -21.61 -8.07
C TRP A 6 3.82 -23.10 -8.39
N ILE A 7 5.02 -23.69 -8.36
CA ILE A 7 5.21 -25.14 -8.51
C ILE A 7 4.49 -25.87 -7.37
N LEU A 8 4.63 -25.43 -6.12
CA LEU A 8 3.96 -26.04 -4.97
C LEU A 8 2.42 -25.91 -5.04
N LEU A 9 1.91 -24.77 -5.51
CA LEU A 9 0.48 -24.57 -5.71
C LEU A 9 -0.05 -25.46 -6.86
N CYS A 10 0.65 -25.51 -7.99
CA CYS A 10 0.30 -26.38 -9.11
C CYS A 10 0.37 -27.85 -8.71
N LEU A 11 1.41 -28.26 -7.98
CA LEU A 11 1.58 -29.61 -7.44
C LEU A 11 0.39 -29.97 -6.55
N LEU A 12 0.00 -29.09 -5.62
CA LEU A 12 -1.16 -29.28 -4.75
C LEU A 12 -2.45 -29.50 -5.55
N LEU A 13 -2.70 -28.68 -6.59
CA LEU A 13 -3.88 -28.82 -7.43
C LEU A 13 -3.88 -30.12 -8.23
N VAL A 14 -2.72 -30.52 -8.76
CA VAL A 14 -2.56 -31.80 -9.49
C VAL A 14 -2.79 -32.98 -8.55
N GLU A 15 -2.24 -32.94 -7.34
CA GLU A 15 -2.44 -33.98 -6.32
C GLU A 15 -3.91 -34.15 -5.96
N HIS A 16 -4.67 -33.06 -5.86
CA HIS A 16 -6.12 -33.15 -5.64
C HIS A 16 -6.82 -33.90 -6.78
N ILE A 17 -6.42 -33.68 -8.04
CA ILE A 17 -7.02 -34.38 -9.19
C ILE A 17 -6.61 -35.86 -9.21
N VAL A 18 -5.38 -36.17 -8.80
CA VAL A 18 -4.83 -37.54 -8.83
C VAL A 18 -5.35 -38.40 -7.68
N PHE A 19 -5.28 -37.89 -6.43
CA PHE A 19 -5.47 -38.69 -5.23
C PHE A 19 -6.85 -38.57 -4.59
N LEU A 20 -7.53 -37.44 -4.75
CA LEU A 20 -8.85 -37.23 -4.15
C LEU A 20 -9.94 -38.17 -4.71
N PRO A 21 -9.99 -38.52 -6.02
CA PRO A 21 -11.00 -39.43 -6.55
C PRO A 21 -11.09 -40.79 -5.84
N ASP A 22 -9.93 -41.39 -5.53
CA ASP A 22 -9.88 -42.68 -4.85
C ASP A 22 -10.22 -42.57 -3.36
N LEU A 23 -9.85 -41.45 -2.72
CA LEU A 23 -10.27 -41.16 -1.34
C LEU A 23 -11.79 -40.93 -1.26
N LEU A 24 -12.38 -40.21 -2.22
CA LEU A 24 -13.83 -40.02 -2.31
C LEU A 24 -14.55 -41.35 -2.55
N LYS A 25 -14.01 -42.23 -3.40
CA LYS A 25 -14.55 -43.59 -3.59
C LYS A 25 -14.56 -44.37 -2.27
N ARG A 26 -13.48 -44.30 -1.49
CA ARG A 26 -13.39 -44.94 -0.16
C ARG A 26 -14.36 -44.35 0.86
N ALA A 27 -14.75 -43.09 0.69
CA ALA A 27 -15.80 -42.44 1.47
C ALA A 27 -17.23 -42.77 0.99
N GLY A 28 -17.40 -43.67 0.00
CA GLY A 28 -18.70 -44.02 -0.55
C GLY A 28 -19.26 -43.00 -1.54
N LEU A 29 -18.44 -42.08 -2.05
CA LEU A 29 -18.83 -41.03 -2.99
C LEU A 29 -18.41 -41.37 -4.44
N ASN A 30 -19.02 -40.70 -5.41
CA ASN A 30 -18.72 -40.94 -6.83
C ASN A 30 -17.28 -40.52 -7.17
N LYS A 31 -16.48 -41.49 -7.65
CA LYS A 31 -15.09 -41.29 -8.08
C LYS A 31 -14.98 -40.28 -9.23
N THR A 32 -15.88 -40.30 -10.20
CA THR A 32 -15.75 -39.44 -11.39
C THR A 32 -15.83 -37.95 -11.04
N HIS A 33 -16.61 -37.62 -10.01
CA HIS A 33 -16.73 -36.25 -9.52
C HIS A 33 -15.42 -35.72 -8.93
N GLY A 34 -14.50 -36.59 -8.49
CA GLY A 34 -13.18 -36.19 -7.99
C GLY A 34 -12.24 -35.64 -9.07
N TYR A 35 -12.46 -35.97 -10.35
CA TYR A 35 -11.62 -35.49 -11.46
C TYR A 35 -12.05 -34.13 -11.99
N ILE A 36 -13.26 -33.67 -11.67
CA ILE A 36 -13.84 -32.43 -12.18
C ILE A 36 -13.47 -31.29 -11.22
N PRO A 37 -12.68 -30.28 -11.64
CA PRO A 37 -12.34 -29.15 -10.79
C PRO A 37 -13.60 -28.42 -10.28
N GLY A 38 -13.58 -28.02 -9.00
CA GLY A 38 -14.73 -27.40 -8.33
C GLY A 38 -15.69 -28.44 -7.76
N LEU A 39 -16.14 -29.40 -8.58
CA LEU A 39 -17.00 -30.49 -8.13
C LEU A 39 -16.26 -31.41 -7.14
N ASN A 40 -14.96 -31.62 -7.36
CA ASN A 40 -14.09 -32.37 -6.46
C ASN A 40 -14.06 -31.80 -5.04
N TYR A 41 -13.99 -30.46 -4.90
CA TYR A 41 -14.03 -29.78 -3.61
C TYR A 41 -15.41 -29.86 -2.95
N TRP A 42 -16.50 -29.83 -3.72
CA TRP A 42 -17.84 -30.05 -3.17
C TRP A 42 -18.01 -31.45 -2.59
N MET A 43 -17.54 -32.47 -3.31
CA MET A 43 -17.57 -33.85 -2.83
C MET A 43 -16.64 -34.06 -1.64
N TRP A 44 -15.49 -33.39 -1.61
CA TRP A 44 -14.61 -33.36 -0.45
C TRP A 44 -15.33 -32.82 0.78
N LEU A 45 -15.97 -31.64 0.69
CA LEU A 45 -16.72 -31.06 1.80
C LEU A 45 -17.83 -31.99 2.29
N LYS A 46 -18.53 -32.69 1.39
CA LYS A 46 -19.49 -33.75 1.78
C LYS A 46 -18.82 -34.88 2.55
N ALA A 47 -17.66 -35.36 2.10
CA ALA A 47 -16.91 -36.42 2.77
C ALA A 47 -16.49 -36.03 4.21
N ILE A 48 -16.08 -34.76 4.41
CA ILE A 48 -15.65 -34.27 5.74
C ILE A 48 -16.80 -33.63 6.56
N GLY A 49 -18.04 -33.66 6.08
CA GLY A 49 -19.20 -33.13 6.80
C GLY A 49 -19.18 -31.61 7.00
N ARG A 50 -18.62 -30.86 6.05
CA ARG A 50 -18.53 -29.39 6.09
C ARG A 50 -19.52 -28.75 5.11
N PRO A 51 -19.99 -27.52 5.41
CA PRO A 51 -21.02 -26.88 4.60
C PRO A 51 -20.47 -26.49 3.22
N TRP A 52 -21.35 -26.54 2.22
CA TRP A 52 -20.99 -26.31 0.81
C TRP A 52 -20.40 -24.92 0.55
N TYR A 53 -20.79 -23.91 1.33
CA TYR A 53 -20.34 -22.52 1.13
C TYR A 53 -18.85 -22.32 1.40
N TRP A 54 -18.15 -23.29 2.00
CA TRP A 54 -16.68 -23.23 2.14
C TRP A 54 -15.96 -23.17 0.78
N ILE A 55 -16.59 -23.65 -0.30
CA ILE A 55 -16.03 -23.51 -1.65
C ILE A 55 -15.84 -22.03 -2.01
N ILE A 56 -16.73 -21.15 -1.55
CA ILE A 56 -16.64 -19.70 -1.80
C ILE A 56 -15.37 -19.15 -1.14
N LEU A 57 -14.98 -19.66 0.04
CA LEU A 57 -13.77 -19.25 0.75
C LEU A 57 -12.48 -19.67 0.03
N LEU A 58 -12.53 -20.72 -0.80
CA LEU A 58 -11.41 -21.17 -1.62
C LEU A 58 -11.09 -20.23 -2.79
N VAL A 59 -11.98 -19.27 -3.10
CA VAL A 59 -11.77 -18.28 -4.17
C VAL A 59 -10.90 -17.12 -3.70
N PHE A 60 -10.88 -16.82 -2.40
CA PHE A 60 -10.15 -15.67 -1.84
C PHE A 60 -8.68 -16.01 -1.57
N PRO A 61 -7.71 -15.36 -2.25
CA PRO A 61 -6.29 -15.62 -2.01
C PRO A 61 -5.87 -15.39 -0.55
N GLY A 62 -5.03 -16.27 -0.01
CA GLY A 62 -4.61 -16.30 1.39
C GLY A 62 -5.61 -17.09 2.26
N VAL A 63 -6.89 -16.75 2.19
CA VAL A 63 -7.96 -17.49 2.90
C VAL A 63 -8.09 -18.90 2.33
N ASN A 64 -7.99 -19.05 1.01
CA ASN A 64 -7.99 -20.34 0.34
C ASN A 64 -6.90 -21.29 0.86
N LEU A 65 -5.68 -20.80 1.15
CA LEU A 65 -4.59 -21.60 1.69
C LEU A 65 -4.93 -22.09 3.10
N ILE A 66 -5.44 -21.22 3.97
CA ILE A 66 -5.89 -21.59 5.31
C ILE A 66 -7.00 -22.64 5.23
N MET A 67 -7.99 -22.43 4.37
CA MET A 67 -9.10 -23.35 4.18
C MET A 67 -8.64 -24.71 3.63
N LEU A 68 -7.69 -24.73 2.69
CA LEU A 68 -7.11 -25.96 2.18
C LEU A 68 -6.37 -26.71 3.28
N VAL A 69 -5.57 -26.04 4.12
CA VAL A 69 -4.92 -26.66 5.29
C VAL A 69 -5.97 -27.31 6.20
N ILE A 70 -7.04 -26.58 6.55
CA ILE A 70 -8.13 -27.12 7.37
C ILE A 70 -8.78 -28.35 6.70
N MET A 71 -9.07 -28.27 5.40
CA MET A 71 -9.69 -29.38 4.66
C MET A 71 -8.80 -30.63 4.59
N HIS A 72 -7.48 -30.48 4.46
CA HIS A 72 -6.53 -31.60 4.51
C HIS A 72 -6.51 -32.26 5.89
N VAL A 73 -6.42 -31.45 6.96
CA VAL A 73 -6.45 -31.96 8.34
C VAL A 73 -7.75 -32.71 8.62
N GLU A 74 -8.89 -32.15 8.22
CA GLU A 74 -10.21 -32.76 8.38
C GLU A 74 -10.36 -34.04 7.55
N LEU A 75 -9.76 -34.11 6.36
CA LEU A 75 -9.72 -35.34 5.57
C LEU A 75 -8.93 -36.44 6.29
N GLY A 76 -7.74 -36.13 6.79
CA GLY A 76 -6.95 -37.08 7.60
C GLY A 76 -7.73 -37.60 8.81
N ILE A 77 -8.44 -36.71 9.51
CA ILE A 77 -9.32 -37.06 10.63
C ILE A 77 -10.45 -38.01 10.20
N ALA A 78 -11.05 -37.78 9.02
CA ALA A 78 -12.11 -38.62 8.47
C ALA A 78 -11.61 -40.03 8.10
N PHE A 79 -10.33 -40.17 7.79
CA PHE A 79 -9.64 -41.46 7.60
C PHE A 79 -9.00 -42.02 8.89
N GLY A 80 -9.38 -41.48 10.05
CA GLY A 80 -8.96 -41.99 11.36
C GLY A 80 -7.58 -41.54 11.84
N GLN A 81 -6.89 -40.67 11.11
CA GLN A 81 -5.60 -40.08 11.51
C GLN A 81 -5.84 -38.87 12.42
N ARG A 82 -6.17 -39.16 13.69
CA ARG A 82 -6.71 -38.17 14.65
C ARG A 82 -5.67 -37.60 15.61
N SER A 83 -4.42 -38.09 15.59
CA SER A 83 -3.38 -37.62 16.50
C SER A 83 -2.93 -36.20 16.15
N SER A 84 -2.37 -35.46 17.11
CA SER A 84 -1.84 -34.10 16.86
C SER A 84 -0.71 -34.12 15.83
N VAL A 85 0.11 -35.18 15.83
CA VAL A 85 1.19 -35.36 14.86
C VAL A 85 0.62 -35.55 13.45
N ASP A 86 -0.46 -36.33 13.31
CA ASP A 86 -1.09 -36.55 12.00
C ASP A 86 -1.74 -35.27 11.48
N GLN A 87 -2.38 -34.49 12.34
CA GLN A 87 -2.96 -33.20 11.95
C GLN A 87 -1.86 -32.24 11.47
N TRP A 88 -0.73 -32.17 12.17
CA TRP A 88 0.42 -31.37 11.70
C TRP A 88 0.97 -31.84 10.36
N LYS A 89 1.07 -33.16 10.15
CA LYS A 89 1.52 -33.75 8.88
C LYS A 89 0.63 -33.33 7.70
N HIS A 90 -0.69 -33.46 7.86
CA HIS A 90 -1.66 -33.06 6.82
C HIS A 90 -1.71 -31.57 6.57
N GLY A 91 -1.55 -30.76 7.62
CA GLY A 91 -1.60 -29.31 7.51
C GLY A 91 -0.32 -28.69 6.93
N ALA A 92 0.85 -29.12 7.42
CA ALA A 92 2.12 -28.52 7.03
C ALA A 92 2.71 -29.10 5.73
N LEU A 93 2.42 -30.37 5.44
CA LEU A 93 3.03 -31.10 4.32
C LEU A 93 1.97 -31.86 3.50
N PRO A 94 0.94 -31.17 2.97
CA PRO A 94 -0.15 -31.82 2.22
C PRO A 94 0.38 -32.63 1.02
N TRP A 95 1.45 -32.15 0.37
CA TRP A 95 2.08 -32.79 -0.78
C TRP A 95 2.68 -34.17 -0.50
N ILE A 96 3.01 -34.42 0.76
CA ILE A 96 3.55 -35.71 1.19
C ILE A 96 2.41 -36.57 1.74
N PHE A 97 1.56 -35.99 2.58
CA PHE A 97 0.63 -36.77 3.39
C PHE A 97 -0.70 -37.08 2.71
N LEU A 98 -1.12 -36.33 1.68
CA LEU A 98 -2.27 -36.69 0.87
C LEU A 98 -1.99 -37.96 0.01
N PRO A 99 -0.86 -38.07 -0.72
CA PRO A 99 -0.49 -39.31 -1.40
C PRO A 99 -0.29 -40.49 -0.43
N VAL A 100 0.33 -40.25 0.73
CA VAL A 100 0.53 -41.29 1.76
C VAL A 100 -0.81 -41.80 2.29
N LEU A 101 -1.78 -40.91 2.55
CA LEU A 101 -3.13 -41.28 2.97
C LEU A 101 -3.88 -42.06 1.87
N ASN A 102 -3.74 -41.63 0.61
CA ASN A 102 -4.32 -42.34 -0.52
C ASN A 102 -3.80 -43.77 -0.64
N ARG A 103 -2.48 -43.97 -0.47
CA ARG A 103 -1.82 -45.29 -0.53
C ARG A 103 -1.95 -46.11 0.75
N SER A 104 -2.36 -45.50 1.87
CA SER A 104 -2.53 -46.20 3.14
C SER A 104 -3.77 -47.09 3.14
N LYS A 105 -3.75 -48.14 3.99
CA LYS A 105 -4.91 -48.99 4.29
C LYS A 105 -5.90 -48.35 5.27
N SER A 106 -5.84 -47.04 5.50
CA SER A 106 -6.69 -46.35 6.47
C SER A 106 -8.17 -46.41 6.09
N GLU A 107 -9.05 -46.95 6.92
CA GLU A 107 -10.48 -46.95 6.60
C GLU A 107 -11.12 -45.56 6.77
N PHE A 108 -12.08 -45.24 5.92
CA PHE A 108 -12.89 -44.04 6.09
C PHE A 108 -13.82 -44.25 7.29
N LYS A 109 -13.57 -43.52 8.38
CA LYS A 109 -14.34 -43.58 9.63
C LYS A 109 -15.40 -42.49 9.71
N GLY A 110 -15.52 -41.66 8.67
CA GLY A 110 -16.40 -40.51 8.64
C GLY A 110 -15.87 -39.31 9.44
N PRO A 111 -16.52 -38.15 9.30
CA PRO A 111 -16.22 -36.96 10.09
C PRO A 111 -16.20 -37.29 11.57
N ARG A 112 -15.37 -36.56 12.34
CA ARG A 112 -15.31 -36.78 13.78
C ARG A 112 -16.67 -36.45 14.39
N ASP A 113 -17.33 -37.45 14.96
CA ASP A 113 -18.58 -37.25 15.67
C ASP A 113 -18.30 -36.58 17.02
N TRP A 114 -18.82 -35.36 17.16
CA TRP A 114 -18.68 -34.52 18.34
C TRP A 114 -19.90 -34.59 19.27
N SER A 115 -20.96 -35.30 18.88
CA SER A 115 -22.23 -35.34 19.63
C SER A 115 -22.09 -35.82 21.07
N ASN A 116 -21.17 -36.76 21.31
CA ASN A 116 -20.96 -37.41 22.60
C ASN A 116 -19.75 -36.89 23.40
N LEU A 117 -19.07 -35.85 22.91
CA LEU A 117 -17.90 -35.26 23.57
C LEU A 117 -18.18 -33.81 23.91
N LYS A 118 -18.27 -33.48 25.21
CA LYS A 118 -18.32 -32.08 25.66
C LYS A 118 -17.03 -31.41 25.19
N LYS A 119 -17.14 -30.44 24.26
CA LYS A 119 -15.98 -29.67 23.81
C LYS A 119 -15.38 -28.97 25.04
N SER A 120 -14.06 -28.94 25.14
CA SER A 120 -13.43 -28.11 26.15
C SER A 120 -13.72 -26.64 25.84
N THR A 121 -13.95 -25.82 26.87
CA THR A 121 -14.23 -24.39 26.69
C THR A 121 -13.18 -23.71 25.81
N GLY A 122 -11.89 -24.01 26.02
CA GLY A 122 -10.81 -23.46 25.20
C GLY A 122 -10.90 -23.83 23.72
N ARG A 123 -11.42 -25.01 23.39
CA ARG A 123 -11.63 -25.42 22.00
C ARG A 123 -12.80 -24.69 21.35
N GLU A 124 -13.93 -24.55 22.05
CA GLU A 124 -15.10 -23.82 21.53
C GLU A 124 -14.75 -22.36 21.22
N TRP A 125 -14.05 -21.72 22.14
CA TRP A 125 -13.53 -20.38 21.94
C TRP A 125 -12.51 -20.32 20.80
N GLY A 126 -11.56 -21.26 20.73
CA GLY A 126 -10.57 -21.33 19.65
C GLY A 126 -11.18 -21.49 18.26
N GLU A 127 -12.16 -22.39 18.09
CA GLU A 127 -12.88 -22.57 16.82
C GLU A 127 -13.63 -21.29 16.43
N SER A 128 -14.31 -20.65 17.39
CA SER A 128 -15.09 -19.43 17.14
C SER A 128 -14.20 -18.24 16.78
N ILE A 129 -13.07 -18.08 17.48
CA ILE A 129 -12.07 -17.04 17.19
C ILE A 129 -11.44 -17.25 15.82
N LEU A 130 -11.09 -18.49 15.46
CA LEU A 130 -10.55 -18.80 14.14
C LEU A 130 -11.54 -18.43 13.03
N TRP A 131 -12.82 -18.75 13.21
CA TRP A 131 -13.87 -18.36 12.26
C TRP A 131 -14.05 -16.86 12.15
N ALA A 132 -14.11 -16.17 13.29
CA ALA A 132 -14.19 -14.71 13.32
C ALA A 132 -12.97 -14.07 12.61
N LEU A 133 -11.78 -14.63 12.81
CA LEU A 133 -10.54 -14.17 12.17
C LEU A 133 -10.57 -14.33 10.66
N VAL A 134 -11.02 -15.48 10.15
CA VAL A 134 -11.17 -15.74 8.71
C VAL A 134 -12.15 -14.75 8.10
N VAL A 135 -13.34 -14.58 8.69
CA VAL A 135 -14.36 -13.65 8.19
C VAL A 135 -13.84 -12.21 8.25
N ALA A 136 -13.25 -11.79 9.36
CA ALA A 136 -12.68 -10.45 9.50
C ALA A 136 -11.58 -10.18 8.47
N THR A 137 -10.73 -11.18 8.17
CA THR A 137 -9.69 -11.07 7.13
C THR A 137 -10.29 -10.90 5.74
N VAL A 138 -11.32 -11.67 5.39
CA VAL A 138 -12.02 -11.53 4.10
C VAL A 138 -12.66 -10.14 3.98
N VAL A 139 -13.43 -9.73 4.99
CA VAL A 139 -14.13 -8.44 5.00
C VAL A 139 -13.13 -7.29 4.90
N ARG A 140 -12.07 -7.31 5.73
CA ARG A 140 -11.02 -6.29 5.72
C ARG A 140 -10.26 -6.22 4.41
N THR A 141 -10.02 -7.36 3.76
CA THR A 141 -9.23 -7.42 2.54
C THR A 141 -10.03 -6.95 1.33
N PHE A 142 -11.30 -7.35 1.21
CA PHE A 142 -12.07 -7.20 -0.03
C PHE A 142 -13.26 -6.25 0.04
N ILE A 143 -13.77 -5.93 1.23
CA ILE A 143 -15.01 -5.15 1.38
C ILE A 143 -14.72 -3.72 1.87
N PHE A 144 -14.28 -3.58 3.11
CA PHE A 144 -13.95 -2.28 3.70
C PHE A 144 -12.91 -2.43 4.80
N GLU A 145 -12.22 -1.35 5.12
CA GLU A 145 -11.27 -1.29 6.24
C GLU A 145 -11.43 0.02 7.00
N ALA A 146 -11.33 -0.05 8.32
CA ALA A 146 -11.35 1.13 9.17
C ALA A 146 -9.92 1.67 9.35
N PHE A 147 -9.73 2.96 9.14
CA PHE A 147 -8.46 3.67 9.35
C PHE A 147 -8.65 4.80 10.35
N MET A 148 -7.63 5.07 11.16
CA MET A 148 -7.57 6.25 12.02
C MET A 148 -6.63 7.26 11.35
N ILE A 149 -7.03 8.54 11.29
CA ILE A 149 -6.21 9.59 10.70
C ILE A 149 -5.09 9.99 11.66
N PRO A 150 -3.81 9.78 11.31
CA PRO A 150 -2.70 10.09 12.19
C PRO A 150 -2.13 11.50 12.00
N THR A 151 -2.41 12.15 10.87
CA THR A 151 -1.79 13.41 10.43
C THR A 151 -2.83 14.36 9.84
N GLY A 152 -2.70 15.66 10.10
CA GLY A 152 -3.70 16.65 9.70
C GLY A 152 -3.59 17.19 8.28
N SER A 153 -2.92 16.50 7.35
CA SER A 153 -2.88 16.91 5.94
C SER A 153 -4.25 16.86 5.23
N MET A 154 -5.32 16.49 5.93
CA MET A 154 -6.70 16.55 5.46
C MET A 154 -7.59 17.38 6.42
N GLU A 155 -7.02 18.18 7.33
CA GLU A 155 -7.77 18.84 8.42
C GLU A 155 -8.89 19.78 7.95
N GLY A 156 -8.81 20.30 6.72
CA GLY A 156 -9.90 21.03 6.09
C GLY A 156 -11.21 20.22 5.95
N SER A 157 -11.14 18.88 5.90
CA SER A 157 -12.32 18.01 5.82
C SER A 157 -12.36 16.84 6.82
N MET A 158 -11.21 16.40 7.35
CA MET A 158 -11.08 15.25 8.23
C MET A 158 -9.97 15.48 9.28
N LEU A 159 -10.34 15.38 10.56
CA LEU A 159 -9.47 15.75 11.67
C LEU A 159 -8.58 14.59 12.13
N VAL A 160 -7.46 14.90 12.77
CA VAL A 160 -6.63 13.89 13.42
C VAL A 160 -7.41 13.17 14.52
N GLY A 161 -7.38 11.84 14.48
CA GLY A 161 -8.15 10.97 15.37
C GLY A 161 -9.48 10.50 14.80
N ASP A 162 -9.96 11.03 13.68
CA ASP A 162 -11.15 10.53 13.01
C ASP A 162 -10.97 9.09 12.52
N TYR A 163 -12.06 8.33 12.60
CA TYR A 163 -12.12 6.95 12.10
C TYR A 163 -12.89 6.90 10.78
N LEU A 164 -12.20 6.52 9.71
CA LEU A 164 -12.75 6.41 8.37
C LEU A 164 -13.07 4.97 8.03
N TYR A 165 -14.27 4.72 7.51
CA TYR A 165 -14.61 3.47 6.84
C TYR A 165 -14.30 3.58 5.35
N VAL A 166 -13.25 2.91 4.91
CA VAL A 166 -12.79 2.96 3.52
C VAL A 166 -13.38 1.80 2.74
N SER A 167 -14.20 2.11 1.75
CA SER A 167 -14.72 1.12 0.81
C SER A 167 -13.62 0.63 -0.14
N LYS A 168 -13.37 -0.68 -0.14
CA LYS A 168 -12.46 -1.33 -1.11
C LYS A 168 -13.19 -1.78 -2.37
N THR A 169 -14.51 -1.89 -2.33
CA THR A 169 -15.32 -2.32 -3.48
C THR A 169 -15.54 -1.20 -4.50
N SER A 170 -15.56 0.06 -4.07
CA SER A 170 -15.81 1.22 -4.94
C SER A 170 -14.90 1.23 -6.16
N TYR A 171 -13.58 1.21 -5.94
CA TYR A 171 -12.56 1.19 -7.01
C TYR A 171 -11.98 -0.20 -7.27
N GLY A 172 -12.62 -1.24 -6.73
CA GLY A 172 -12.18 -2.62 -6.89
C GLY A 172 -11.09 -3.03 -5.88
N PRO A 173 -11.29 -4.14 -5.15
CA PRO A 173 -10.36 -4.56 -4.13
C PRO A 173 -9.05 -5.09 -4.74
N LYS A 174 -7.95 -4.86 -4.03
CA LYS A 174 -6.63 -5.38 -4.40
C LYS A 174 -6.52 -6.84 -3.96
N VAL A 175 -6.01 -7.69 -4.84
CA VAL A 175 -5.56 -9.02 -4.45
C VAL A 175 -4.30 -8.87 -3.58
N PRO A 176 -4.24 -9.47 -2.37
CA PRO A 176 -3.05 -9.42 -1.53
C PRO A 176 -1.82 -9.93 -2.29
N GLN A 177 -0.75 -9.14 -2.32
CA GLN A 177 0.51 -9.59 -2.89
C GLN A 177 1.20 -10.55 -1.94
N THR A 178 1.08 -10.37 -0.62
CA THR A 178 1.60 -11.32 0.37
C THR A 178 0.46 -12.12 0.99
N PRO A 179 0.01 -13.23 0.38
CA PRO A 179 -1.09 -14.03 0.92
C PRO A 179 -0.70 -14.76 2.22
N VAL A 180 0.59 -14.93 2.50
CA VAL A 180 1.10 -15.49 3.75
C VAL A 180 1.55 -14.34 4.66
N SER A 181 0.63 -13.86 5.48
CA SER A 181 0.88 -12.84 6.51
C SER A 181 0.07 -13.11 7.77
N VAL A 182 0.55 -12.61 8.90
CA VAL A 182 -0.18 -12.67 10.16
C VAL A 182 -1.47 -11.86 10.02
N PRO A 183 -2.65 -12.48 10.22
CA PRO A 183 -3.93 -11.81 10.08
C PRO A 183 -4.01 -10.55 10.94
N LEU A 184 -4.60 -9.50 10.37
CA LEU A 184 -4.87 -8.22 11.02
C LEU A 184 -3.64 -7.36 11.39
N ILE A 185 -2.41 -7.82 11.13
CA ILE A 185 -1.17 -7.08 11.44
C ILE A 185 -0.57 -6.46 10.18
N HIS A 186 -0.42 -5.14 10.18
CA HIS A 186 0.17 -4.39 9.07
C HIS A 186 1.70 -4.31 9.20
N ASN A 187 2.41 -4.60 8.11
CA ASN A 187 3.87 -4.44 7.92
C ASN A 187 4.80 -5.25 8.84
N ALA A 188 4.77 -5.03 10.16
CA ALA A 188 5.71 -5.62 11.12
C ALA A 188 4.98 -6.16 12.37
N LEU A 189 5.59 -7.13 13.04
CA LEU A 189 5.08 -7.67 14.29
C LEU A 189 5.10 -6.58 15.39
N PRO A 190 4.05 -6.47 16.22
CA PRO A 190 3.94 -5.44 17.25
C PRO A 190 5.19 -5.34 18.13
N GLY A 191 5.71 -4.13 18.30
CA GLY A 191 6.90 -3.88 19.13
C GLY A 191 8.24 -4.29 18.49
N SER A 192 8.26 -4.59 17.18
CA SER A 192 9.48 -5.00 16.47
C SER A 192 9.54 -4.45 15.04
N MET A 193 10.71 -4.60 14.40
CA MET A 193 10.91 -4.38 12.96
C MET A 193 10.91 -5.68 12.15
N ILE A 194 10.40 -6.78 12.72
CA ILE A 194 10.30 -8.08 12.05
C ILE A 194 9.05 -8.06 11.15
N PRO A 195 9.15 -8.37 9.85
CA PRO A 195 7.99 -8.39 8.97
C PRO A 195 6.85 -9.29 9.49
N SER A 196 5.60 -8.83 9.37
CA SER A 196 4.41 -9.64 9.69
C SER A 196 4.02 -10.61 8.55
N TYR A 197 4.85 -10.70 7.51
CA TYR A 197 4.58 -11.42 6.27
C TYR A 197 5.84 -12.15 5.79
N THR A 198 5.65 -13.10 4.89
CA THR A 198 6.76 -13.78 4.22
C THR A 198 6.89 -13.28 2.78
N GLU A 199 8.12 -12.99 2.34
CA GLU A 199 8.43 -12.62 0.95
C GLU A 199 8.65 -13.84 0.05
N TRP A 200 8.69 -15.05 0.62
CA TRP A 200 8.92 -16.28 -0.13
C TRP A 200 7.82 -16.57 -1.17
N PHE A 201 6.61 -16.06 -0.96
CA PHE A 201 5.52 -16.15 -1.92
C PHE A 201 4.83 -14.80 -2.08
N ALA A 202 4.93 -14.25 -3.29
CA ALA A 202 4.24 -13.02 -3.68
C ALA A 202 3.35 -13.26 -4.91
N LEU A 203 2.15 -12.68 -4.89
CA LEU A 203 1.27 -12.59 -6.05
C LEU A 203 1.54 -11.30 -6.82
N PRO A 204 1.40 -11.30 -8.16
CA PRO A 204 1.50 -10.07 -8.93
C PRO A 204 0.42 -9.08 -8.51
N TYR A 205 0.70 -7.78 -8.69
CA TYR A 205 -0.32 -6.75 -8.46
C TYR A 205 -1.54 -7.02 -9.34
N LYS A 206 -2.70 -7.17 -8.72
CA LYS A 206 -3.97 -7.31 -9.43
C LYS A 206 -5.07 -6.64 -8.64
N ARG A 207 -5.89 -5.87 -9.35
CA ARG A 207 -7.10 -5.25 -8.80
C ARG A 207 -8.31 -5.91 -9.45
N LEU A 208 -9.27 -6.30 -8.63
CA LEU A 208 -10.56 -6.80 -9.12
C LEU A 208 -11.40 -5.63 -9.65
N PRO A 209 -12.39 -5.86 -10.54
CA PRO A 209 -13.26 -4.79 -11.02
C PRO A 209 -13.94 -4.04 -9.86
N GLY A 210 -13.99 -2.71 -9.98
CA GLY A 210 -14.72 -1.83 -9.07
C GLY A 210 -16.16 -1.59 -9.49
N ILE A 211 -16.93 -0.98 -8.61
CA ILE A 211 -18.30 -0.54 -8.87
C ILE A 211 -18.31 0.79 -9.64
N ARG A 212 -17.33 1.66 -9.40
CA ARG A 212 -17.14 2.94 -10.08
C ARG A 212 -15.66 3.28 -10.28
N ASN A 213 -15.39 4.33 -11.05
CA ASN A 213 -14.05 4.89 -11.22
C ASN A 213 -13.78 5.96 -10.16
N VAL A 214 -12.51 6.34 -10.00
CA VAL A 214 -12.12 7.48 -9.17
C VAL A 214 -12.58 8.77 -9.86
N GLU A 215 -13.21 9.64 -9.09
CA GLU A 215 -13.66 10.96 -9.52
C GLU A 215 -12.82 12.05 -8.86
N ARG A 216 -12.80 13.23 -9.47
CA ARG A 216 -12.13 14.38 -8.87
C ARG A 216 -12.76 14.68 -7.51
N TYR A 217 -11.92 15.05 -6.56
CA TYR A 217 -12.22 15.31 -5.16
C TYR A 217 -12.61 14.12 -4.29
N ASP A 218 -12.61 12.90 -4.82
CA ASP A 218 -12.71 11.71 -3.98
C ASP A 218 -11.58 11.69 -2.95
N ALA A 219 -11.91 11.44 -1.69
CA ALA A 219 -10.93 11.08 -0.67
C ALA A 219 -10.49 9.63 -0.89
N VAL A 220 -9.24 9.44 -1.30
CA VAL A 220 -8.70 8.14 -1.68
C VAL A 220 -7.64 7.70 -0.69
N VAL A 221 -7.79 6.45 -0.21
CA VAL A 221 -6.72 5.77 0.53
C VAL A 221 -5.89 4.93 -0.44
N PHE A 222 -4.58 5.19 -0.46
CA PHE A 222 -3.64 4.52 -1.33
C PHE A 222 -2.33 4.18 -0.61
N ASN A 223 -1.58 3.28 -1.21
CA ASN A 223 -0.26 2.87 -0.73
C ASN A 223 0.76 3.95 -1.06
N PHE A 224 1.54 4.39 -0.07
CA PHE A 224 2.57 5.41 -0.24
C PHE A 224 3.54 5.02 -1.37
N PRO A 225 3.62 5.80 -2.47
CA PRO A 225 4.32 5.37 -3.68
C PRO A 225 5.83 5.16 -3.48
N HIS A 226 6.46 5.84 -2.52
CA HIS A 226 7.89 5.69 -2.17
C HIS A 226 8.13 4.71 -1.00
N GLY A 227 7.09 4.00 -0.54
CA GLY A 227 7.18 3.07 0.59
C GLY A 227 7.73 1.68 0.27
N ASP A 228 8.12 1.42 -0.97
CA ASP A 228 8.75 0.18 -1.45
C ASP A 228 10.13 -0.08 -0.82
N THR A 229 10.79 0.95 -0.28
CA THR A 229 12.02 0.81 0.49
C THR A 229 11.94 1.62 1.78
N ILE A 230 12.46 1.07 2.88
CA ILE A 230 12.54 1.73 4.17
C ILE A 230 13.94 1.69 4.77
N VAL A 231 14.20 2.70 5.60
CA VAL A 231 15.22 2.65 6.64
C VAL A 231 14.65 1.83 7.81
N VAL A 232 15.37 0.83 8.31
CA VAL A 232 14.90 -0.08 9.36
C VAL A 232 15.10 0.55 10.74
N ASP A 233 14.43 1.68 10.96
CA ASP A 233 14.47 2.45 12.21
C ASP A 233 13.05 2.87 12.60
N PRO A 234 12.62 2.71 13.87
CA PRO A 234 11.25 3.03 14.28
C PRO A 234 10.83 4.49 14.05
N GLN A 235 11.78 5.44 14.00
CA GLN A 235 11.50 6.85 13.76
C GLN A 235 11.40 7.18 12.27
N TRP A 236 12.14 6.45 11.42
CA TRP A 236 12.23 6.73 9.99
C TRP A 236 11.41 5.76 9.13
N ALA A 237 10.96 4.64 9.68
CA ALA A 237 10.14 3.67 8.98
C ALA A 237 8.80 4.32 8.54
N GLY A 238 8.62 4.41 7.22
CA GLY A 238 7.44 5.02 6.60
C GLY A 238 7.64 6.45 6.07
N HIS A 239 8.81 7.05 6.30
CA HIS A 239 9.23 8.26 5.60
C HIS A 239 9.76 7.94 4.19
N ASP A 240 9.84 8.96 3.33
CA ASP A 240 10.39 8.83 1.98
C ASP A 240 11.88 8.45 2.00
N TYR A 241 12.16 7.16 1.79
CA TYR A 241 13.52 6.65 1.70
C TYR A 241 14.36 7.36 0.62
N TYR A 242 13.76 7.67 -0.53
CA TYR A 242 14.49 8.29 -1.64
C TYR A 242 14.81 9.76 -1.34
N GLY A 243 13.91 10.46 -0.66
CA GLY A 243 14.18 11.80 -0.11
C GLY A 243 15.31 11.79 0.91
N ILE A 244 15.29 10.85 1.87
CA ILE A 244 16.35 10.68 2.87
C ILE A 244 17.70 10.37 2.22
N LEU A 245 17.71 9.43 1.27
CA LEU A 245 18.92 9.05 0.53
C LEU A 245 19.51 10.25 -0.21
N ARG A 246 18.66 11.01 -0.91
CA ARG A 246 19.08 12.19 -1.67
C ARG A 246 19.63 13.29 -0.76
N MET A 247 18.95 13.57 0.35
CA MET A 247 19.42 14.56 1.34
C MET A 247 20.79 14.18 1.91
N GLU A 248 20.99 12.91 2.28
CA GLU A 248 22.29 12.42 2.75
C GLU A 248 23.36 12.46 1.65
N ALA A 249 22.99 12.18 0.40
CA ALA A 249 23.89 12.28 -0.76
C ALA A 249 24.33 13.73 -1.03
N ILE A 250 23.39 14.68 -1.05
CA ILE A 250 23.67 16.12 -1.21
C ILE A 250 24.54 16.63 -0.06
N LYS A 251 24.27 16.21 1.18
CA LYS A 251 25.11 16.54 2.33
C LYS A 251 26.56 16.06 2.14
N ARG A 252 26.77 14.88 1.56
CA ARG A 252 28.10 14.35 1.22
C ARG A 252 28.77 15.10 0.07
N ALA A 253 27.99 15.67 -0.83
CA ALA A 253 28.44 16.62 -1.84
C ALA A 253 28.71 18.04 -1.28
N GLY A 254 28.87 18.17 0.05
CA GLY A 254 29.12 19.46 0.71
C GLY A 254 27.87 20.35 0.85
N GLY A 255 26.68 19.79 0.66
CA GLY A 255 25.42 20.54 0.66
C GLY A 255 25.13 21.26 -0.67
N ASN A 256 25.91 21.01 -1.72
CA ASN A 256 25.74 21.62 -3.03
C ASN A 256 25.06 20.65 -4.01
N VAL A 257 23.93 21.09 -4.58
CA VAL A 257 23.12 20.29 -5.52
C VAL A 257 23.84 20.06 -6.84
N GLU A 258 24.50 21.06 -7.41
CA GLU A 258 25.23 20.93 -8.68
C GLU A 258 26.38 19.92 -8.55
N THR A 259 27.12 19.96 -7.44
CA THR A 259 28.15 18.97 -7.12
C THR A 259 27.55 17.57 -7.07
N TYR A 260 26.40 17.39 -6.41
CA TYR A 260 25.70 16.11 -6.35
C TYR A 260 25.27 15.64 -7.75
N VAL A 261 24.68 16.52 -8.57
CA VAL A 261 24.18 16.21 -9.92
C VAL A 261 25.31 15.85 -10.90
N SER A 262 26.52 16.34 -10.66
CA SER A 262 27.70 16.00 -11.48
C SER A 262 28.11 14.53 -11.38
N ASP A 263 27.83 13.88 -10.24
CA ASP A 263 28.10 12.45 -10.02
C ASP A 263 27.15 11.85 -8.96
N PRO A 264 25.85 11.72 -9.29
CA PRO A 264 24.83 11.30 -8.33
C PRO A 264 25.07 9.86 -7.86
N ASN A 265 25.55 8.99 -8.75
CA ASN A 265 25.79 7.58 -8.48
C ASN A 265 26.79 7.40 -7.33
N THR A 266 27.92 8.12 -7.37
CA THR A 266 28.93 8.02 -6.31
C THR A 266 28.37 8.45 -4.96
N TYR A 267 27.70 9.60 -4.88
CA TYR A 267 27.15 10.10 -3.62
C TYR A 267 26.01 9.23 -3.08
N GLU A 268 25.13 8.72 -3.94
CA GLU A 268 24.04 7.82 -3.54
C GLU A 268 24.55 6.46 -3.06
N ILE A 269 25.58 5.89 -3.70
CA ILE A 269 26.20 4.65 -3.22
C ILE A 269 26.76 4.84 -1.81
N GLN A 270 27.50 5.93 -1.58
CA GLN A 270 28.06 6.26 -0.27
C GLN A 270 26.97 6.51 0.78
N ALA A 271 25.94 7.27 0.43
CA ALA A 271 24.80 7.56 1.31
C ALA A 271 24.03 6.28 1.67
N ARG A 272 23.77 5.42 0.68
CA ARG A 272 23.09 4.12 0.87
C ARG A 272 23.90 3.21 1.78
N GLU A 273 25.22 3.13 1.59
CA GLU A 273 26.08 2.33 2.46
C GLU A 273 26.07 2.85 3.90
N ALA A 274 26.12 4.17 4.09
CA ALA A 274 26.04 4.79 5.41
C ALA A 274 24.70 4.50 6.10
N LEU A 275 23.57 4.67 5.41
CA LEU A 275 22.24 4.34 5.92
C LEU A 275 22.11 2.85 6.26
N ARG A 276 22.60 1.96 5.38
CA ARG A 276 22.60 0.51 5.59
C ARG A 276 23.41 0.11 6.82
N LYS A 277 24.57 0.70 7.05
CA LYS A 277 25.42 0.43 8.22
C LYS A 277 24.80 0.95 9.52
N ARG A 278 24.18 2.14 9.48
CA ARG A 278 23.66 2.80 10.67
C ARG A 278 22.31 2.26 11.12
N PHE A 279 21.40 2.04 10.18
CA PHE A 279 20.00 1.70 10.46
C PHE A 279 19.56 0.39 9.81
N GLY A 280 20.18 0.00 8.69
CA GLY A 280 19.67 -1.05 7.83
C GLY A 280 18.66 -0.51 6.81
N ILE A 281 18.55 -1.20 5.67
CA ILE A 281 17.62 -0.87 4.58
C ILE A 281 16.89 -2.14 4.19
N ARG A 282 15.59 -2.03 3.92
CA ARG A 282 14.75 -3.16 3.50
C ARG A 282 13.76 -2.74 2.42
N ALA A 283 13.63 -3.58 1.39
CA ALA A 283 12.55 -3.46 0.42
C ALA A 283 11.24 -4.04 0.99
N ARG A 284 10.09 -3.58 0.50
CA ARG A 284 8.77 -4.08 0.91
C ARG A 284 7.85 -4.25 -0.29
N PRO A 285 6.95 -5.25 -0.27
CA PRO A 285 5.90 -5.36 -1.26
C PRO A 285 4.90 -4.21 -1.13
N LEU A 286 4.22 -3.89 -2.23
CA LEU A 286 3.36 -2.70 -2.35
C LEU A 286 2.18 -2.75 -1.38
N ASP A 287 1.64 -3.95 -1.09
CA ASP A 287 0.55 -4.13 -0.13
C ASP A 287 0.98 -4.00 1.35
N LYS A 288 2.29 -3.81 1.61
CA LYS A 288 2.90 -3.60 2.93
C LYS A 288 3.60 -2.24 3.07
N THR A 289 3.25 -1.29 2.21
CA THR A 289 3.64 0.11 2.42
C THR A 289 2.64 0.80 3.35
N GLU A 290 2.98 2.01 3.78
CA GLU A 290 2.08 2.89 4.52
C GLU A 290 0.86 3.24 3.66
N ASN A 291 -0.26 3.48 4.33
CA ASN A 291 -1.47 3.98 3.70
C ASN A 291 -1.56 5.48 3.91
N TYR A 292 -1.86 6.21 2.84
CA TYR A 292 -2.05 7.66 2.83
C TYR A 292 -3.49 7.95 2.41
N VAL A 293 -4.08 8.99 3.00
CA VAL A 293 -5.37 9.55 2.57
C VAL A 293 -5.14 10.94 2.01
N LYS A 294 -5.62 11.16 0.78
CA LYS A 294 -5.52 12.41 0.03
C LYS A 294 -6.74 12.56 -0.88
N ARG A 295 -6.94 13.76 -1.40
CA ARG A 295 -7.95 14.09 -2.38
C ARG A 295 -7.42 13.89 -3.80
N CYS A 296 -8.22 13.26 -4.67
CA CYS A 296 -7.88 13.13 -6.09
C CYS A 296 -8.09 14.45 -6.82
N VAL A 297 -7.02 15.16 -7.17
CA VAL A 297 -7.11 16.49 -7.79
C VAL A 297 -7.04 16.44 -9.30
N ALA A 298 -6.30 15.50 -9.90
CA ALA A 298 -6.22 15.35 -11.36
C ALA A 298 -6.32 13.88 -11.80
N LEU A 299 -6.98 13.65 -12.93
CA LEU A 299 -7.35 12.35 -13.46
C LEU A 299 -6.42 11.90 -14.61
N PRO A 300 -6.42 10.61 -14.97
CA PRO A 300 -5.56 10.08 -16.02
C PRO A 300 -5.86 10.72 -17.38
N GLY A 301 -4.82 11.23 -18.05
CA GLY A 301 -4.90 11.93 -19.34
C GLY A 301 -4.95 13.44 -19.20
N GLU A 302 -5.26 13.97 -18.02
CA GLU A 302 -5.29 15.41 -17.75
C GLU A 302 -3.88 15.95 -17.50
N THR A 303 -3.73 17.25 -17.69
CA THR A 303 -2.52 17.99 -17.36
C THR A 303 -2.75 18.84 -16.13
N ILE A 304 -1.87 18.74 -15.14
CA ILE A 304 -1.91 19.55 -13.92
C ILE A 304 -0.76 20.57 -13.90
N ALA A 305 -1.06 21.79 -13.51
CA ALA A 305 -0.09 22.83 -13.19
C ALA A 305 -0.52 23.59 -11.92
N ALA A 306 0.41 24.32 -11.32
CA ALA A 306 0.10 25.32 -10.31
C ALA A 306 0.71 26.66 -10.70
N GLU A 307 -0.04 27.74 -10.50
CA GLU A 307 0.45 29.11 -10.63
C GLU A 307 -0.05 29.95 -9.46
N ASP A 308 0.87 30.54 -8.70
CA ASP A 308 0.57 31.32 -7.48
C ASP A 308 -0.26 30.52 -6.45
N GLY A 309 -0.03 29.21 -6.39
CA GLY A 309 -0.74 28.20 -5.58
C GLY A 309 -2.17 27.88 -6.02
N ARG A 310 -2.62 28.39 -7.17
CA ARG A 310 -3.87 27.94 -7.79
C ARG A 310 -3.59 26.78 -8.72
N ILE A 311 -4.40 25.74 -8.64
CA ILE A 311 -4.28 24.55 -9.50
C ILE A 311 -4.98 24.80 -10.83
N PHE A 312 -4.35 24.35 -11.91
CA PHE A 312 -4.90 24.36 -13.26
C PHE A 312 -4.99 22.92 -13.76
N ILE A 313 -6.13 22.58 -14.37
CA ILE A 313 -6.35 21.31 -15.06
C ILE A 313 -6.60 21.61 -16.52
N ASP A 314 -5.78 21.04 -17.41
CA ASP A 314 -5.83 21.26 -18.86
C ASP A 314 -5.82 22.76 -19.25
N GLY A 315 -5.16 23.59 -18.43
CA GLY A 315 -5.05 25.04 -18.62
C GLY A 315 -6.20 25.86 -18.02
N GLU A 316 -7.22 25.22 -17.45
CA GLU A 316 -8.33 25.90 -16.79
C GLU A 316 -8.13 25.92 -15.27
N VAL A 317 -8.43 27.05 -14.63
CA VAL A 317 -8.34 27.18 -13.16
C VAL A 317 -9.32 26.21 -12.51
N LEU A 318 -8.82 25.39 -11.59
CA LEU A 318 -9.62 24.46 -10.82
C LEU A 318 -10.19 25.17 -9.59
N GLU A 319 -11.53 25.16 -9.47
CA GLU A 319 -12.20 25.70 -8.28
C GLU A 319 -11.78 24.90 -7.03
N PRO A 320 -11.22 25.56 -6.01
CA PRO A 320 -10.78 24.89 -4.80
C PRO A 320 -11.98 24.38 -3.97
N PRO A 321 -11.87 23.23 -3.28
CA PRO A 321 -12.81 22.89 -2.22
C PRO A 321 -12.82 23.96 -1.11
N THR A 322 -13.89 24.02 -0.33
CA THR A 322 -13.94 24.91 0.84
C THR A 322 -12.88 24.50 1.88
N GLY A 323 -12.24 25.48 2.51
CA GLY A 323 -11.31 25.22 3.62
C GLY A 323 -9.86 24.96 3.21
N ILE A 324 -9.44 25.33 1.98
CA ILE A 324 -8.02 25.34 1.62
C ILE A 324 -7.24 26.26 2.55
N GLN A 325 -6.10 25.77 3.01
CA GLN A 325 -5.15 26.53 3.83
C GLN A 325 -3.92 26.92 3.02
N TYR A 326 -3.38 28.11 3.30
CA TYR A 326 -2.07 28.55 2.84
C TYR A 326 -1.15 28.82 4.02
N GLU A 327 0.15 28.66 3.83
CA GLU A 327 1.13 29.03 4.85
C GLU A 327 1.29 30.55 4.90
N TYR A 328 1.04 31.12 6.07
CA TYR A 328 1.20 32.53 6.36
C TYR A 328 2.29 32.74 7.41
N LYS A 329 3.23 33.61 7.08
CA LYS A 329 4.21 34.16 8.01
C LYS A 329 3.56 35.31 8.79
N ILE A 330 3.44 35.13 10.10
CA ILE A 330 2.71 36.04 10.98
C ILE A 330 3.63 36.56 12.07
N THR A 331 3.61 37.87 12.28
CA THR A 331 4.34 38.54 13.37
C THR A 331 3.35 39.07 14.39
N PHE A 332 3.51 38.67 15.64
CA PHE A 332 2.72 39.16 16.78
C PHE A 332 3.52 40.20 17.57
N PRO A 333 2.89 41.25 18.12
CA PRO A 333 3.60 42.20 18.97
C PRO A 333 3.89 41.62 20.36
N THR A 334 3.06 40.68 20.85
CA THR A 334 3.25 40.01 22.14
C THR A 334 2.93 38.52 22.10
N PRO A 335 3.57 37.68 22.95
CA PRO A 335 3.23 36.26 23.04
C PRO A 335 1.79 36.00 23.52
N MET A 336 1.19 36.95 24.24
CA MET A 336 -0.18 36.85 24.72
C MET A 336 -1.19 36.97 23.58
N GLU A 337 -0.96 37.88 22.64
CA GLU A 337 -1.78 38.03 21.43
C GLU A 337 -1.66 36.81 20.54
N LYS A 338 -0.44 36.30 20.32
CA LYS A 338 -0.22 35.01 19.64
C LYS A 338 -1.07 33.90 20.24
N ARG A 339 -1.06 33.74 21.57
CA ARG A 339 -1.84 32.70 22.26
C ARG A 339 -3.35 32.93 22.14
N ARG A 340 -3.82 34.18 22.17
CA ARG A 340 -5.24 34.52 22.00
C ARG A 340 -5.71 34.26 20.58
N ALA A 341 -4.92 34.65 19.58
CA ALA A 341 -5.19 34.37 18.17
C ALA A 341 -5.25 32.87 17.89
N PHE A 342 -4.24 32.11 18.32
CA PHE A 342 -4.20 30.66 18.14
C PHE A 342 -5.42 29.96 18.74
N LYS A 343 -5.79 30.31 19.98
CA LYS A 343 -6.97 29.75 20.64
C LYS A 343 -8.29 30.27 20.04
N GLY A 344 -8.32 31.53 19.61
CA GLY A 344 -9.51 32.19 19.08
C GLY A 344 -9.92 31.66 17.71
N LEU A 345 -8.94 31.32 16.88
CA LEU A 345 -9.13 30.64 15.59
C LEU A 345 -9.33 29.13 15.75
N GLY A 346 -9.05 28.57 16.94
CA GLY A 346 -9.20 27.14 17.18
C GLY A 346 -8.10 26.28 16.55
N LEU A 347 -6.94 26.87 16.25
CA LEU A 347 -5.82 26.20 15.60
C LEU A 347 -5.27 25.06 16.45
N THR A 348 -4.76 24.05 15.76
CA THR A 348 -4.09 22.89 16.34
C THR A 348 -2.57 22.98 16.12
N ASN A 349 -1.81 22.07 16.73
CA ASN A 349 -0.35 22.02 16.55
C ASN A 349 0.08 21.65 15.11
N ILE A 350 -0.87 21.26 14.25
CA ILE A 350 -0.62 20.93 12.85
C ILE A 350 -0.72 22.21 12.01
N ASP A 351 -1.68 23.07 12.30
CA ASP A 351 -1.81 24.40 11.70
C ASP A 351 -0.61 25.29 12.05
N GLY A 352 0.05 25.05 13.19
CA GLY A 352 1.36 25.62 13.48
C GLY A 352 1.81 25.52 14.93
N SER A 353 3.08 25.82 15.19
CA SER A 353 3.65 25.66 16.53
C SER A 353 3.30 26.83 17.46
N MET A 354 2.61 26.52 18.57
CA MET A 354 2.42 27.45 19.69
C MET A 354 3.64 27.50 20.63
N GLU A 355 4.53 26.49 20.61
CA GLU A 355 5.64 26.36 21.55
C GLU A 355 6.76 27.38 21.34
N ASN A 356 6.88 27.94 20.13
CA ASN A 356 7.95 28.87 19.85
C ASN A 356 7.70 30.23 20.54
N ARG A 357 8.62 30.64 21.44
CA ARG A 357 8.63 31.98 22.07
C ARG A 357 8.87 33.09 21.04
N ALA A 358 9.25 32.73 19.82
CA ALA A 358 9.32 33.66 18.70
C ALA A 358 7.96 34.32 18.44
N LEU A 359 8.01 35.65 18.32
CA LEU A 359 6.89 36.50 17.92
C LEU A 359 6.52 36.30 16.44
N GLU A 360 7.47 35.81 15.65
CA GLU A 360 7.29 35.37 14.28
C GLU A 360 6.95 33.87 14.26
N THR A 361 5.94 33.48 13.48
CA THR A 361 5.49 32.09 13.32
C THR A 361 4.95 31.87 11.91
N VAL A 362 4.92 30.62 11.46
CA VAL A 362 4.21 30.23 10.24
C VAL A 362 3.00 29.41 10.65
N TRP A 363 1.81 29.84 10.23
CA TRP A 363 0.56 29.10 10.43
C TRP A 363 -0.11 28.81 9.08
N ALA A 364 -0.65 27.61 8.92
CA ALA A 364 -1.56 27.27 7.82
C ALA A 364 -2.95 27.83 8.16
N LEU A 365 -3.44 28.76 7.35
CA LEU A 365 -4.74 29.41 7.56
C LEU A 365 -5.55 29.41 6.27
N THR A 366 -6.86 29.29 6.42
CA THR A 366 -7.82 29.63 5.35
C THR A 366 -7.86 31.15 5.13
N GLU A 367 -8.34 31.58 3.96
CA GLU A 367 -8.54 33.01 3.66
C GLU A 367 -9.47 33.70 4.69
N GLU A 368 -10.48 32.98 5.18
CA GLU A 368 -11.40 33.50 6.19
C GLU A 368 -10.70 33.70 7.54
N GLU A 369 -9.91 32.73 8.00
CA GLU A 369 -9.14 32.83 9.24
C GLU A 369 -8.08 33.92 9.16
N LYS A 370 -7.40 34.04 8.01
CA LYS A 370 -6.45 35.12 7.72
C LYS A 370 -7.14 36.48 7.80
N ALA A 371 -8.31 36.64 7.18
CA ALA A 371 -9.07 37.89 7.26
C ALA A 371 -9.58 38.19 8.68
N GLN A 372 -10.02 37.18 9.43
CA GLN A 372 -10.41 37.34 10.84
C GLN A 372 -9.22 37.81 11.69
N LEU A 373 -8.04 37.21 11.47
CA LEU A 373 -6.84 37.56 12.20
C LEU A 373 -6.36 38.98 11.88
N GLU A 374 -6.36 39.37 10.61
CA GLU A 374 -6.07 40.75 10.19
C GLU A 374 -7.00 41.76 10.86
N ASN A 375 -8.31 41.48 10.84
CA ASN A 375 -9.32 42.38 11.41
C ASN A 375 -9.32 42.44 12.94
N SER A 376 -8.66 41.48 13.60
CA SER A 376 -8.60 41.42 15.07
C SER A 376 -7.68 42.47 15.70
N GLY A 377 -6.74 43.03 14.94
CA GLY A 377 -5.70 43.92 15.44
C GLY A 377 -4.67 43.24 16.35
N MET A 378 -4.66 41.90 16.43
CA MET A 378 -3.72 41.11 17.24
C MET A 378 -2.38 40.82 16.54
N VAL A 379 -2.24 41.19 15.27
CA VAL A 379 -1.04 40.93 14.45
C VAL A 379 -0.39 42.22 13.97
N THR A 380 0.93 42.20 13.90
CA THR A 380 1.73 43.28 13.31
C THR A 380 1.81 43.12 11.80
N THR A 381 2.13 41.90 11.33
CA THR A 381 2.20 41.55 9.90
C THR A 381 1.66 40.15 9.69
N ILE A 382 1.10 39.93 8.51
CA ILE A 382 0.66 38.63 8.02
C ILE A 382 0.87 38.61 6.50
N GLU A 383 1.75 37.74 6.05
CA GLU A 383 2.19 37.66 4.65
C GLU A 383 2.20 36.19 4.24
N ARG A 384 1.78 35.89 3.01
CA ARG A 384 1.87 34.53 2.47
C ARG A 384 3.35 34.14 2.38
N VAL A 385 3.68 32.91 2.77
CA VAL A 385 5.05 32.40 2.70
C VAL A 385 5.50 32.33 1.24
N ASP A 386 6.61 32.99 0.92
CA ASP A 386 7.28 32.82 -0.36
C ASP A 386 8.06 31.50 -0.36
N LEU A 387 7.69 30.59 -1.26
CA LEU A 387 8.29 29.27 -1.41
C LEU A 387 9.37 29.21 -2.51
N SER A 388 9.68 30.35 -3.16
CA SER A 388 10.70 30.45 -4.21
C SER A 388 12.08 29.97 -3.77
N TYR A 389 12.39 30.03 -2.46
CA TYR A 389 13.65 29.53 -1.91
C TYR A 389 13.84 28.02 -2.11
N ARG A 390 12.77 27.25 -2.41
CA ARG A 390 12.81 25.81 -2.65
C ARG A 390 13.23 25.42 -4.07
N ARG A 391 13.26 26.39 -4.99
CA ARG A 391 13.70 26.22 -6.39
C ARG A 391 15.11 25.63 -6.46
N GLY A 392 15.29 24.66 -7.36
CA GLY A 392 16.58 24.01 -7.60
C GLY A 392 17.14 23.13 -6.46
N ARG A 393 16.35 22.82 -5.42
CA ARG A 393 16.84 22.02 -4.26
C ARG A 393 16.64 20.52 -4.37
N LEU A 394 15.97 20.04 -5.42
CA LEU A 394 15.58 18.63 -5.60
C LEU A 394 14.70 18.07 -4.46
N GLU A 395 14.03 18.93 -3.70
CA GLU A 395 13.11 18.54 -2.62
C GLU A 395 11.71 18.18 -3.12
N MET A 396 11.37 18.60 -4.34
CA MET A 396 10.06 18.40 -4.96
C MET A 396 10.16 17.50 -6.19
N PHE A 397 9.12 16.70 -6.44
CA PHE A 397 8.97 15.95 -7.69
C PHE A 397 9.16 16.88 -8.90
N PRO A 398 9.89 16.47 -9.96
CA PRO A 398 10.41 15.12 -10.24
C PRO A 398 11.79 14.80 -9.65
N ASN A 399 12.32 15.69 -8.80
CA ASN A 399 13.65 15.53 -8.19
C ASN A 399 14.79 15.39 -9.22
N ALA A 400 14.66 16.08 -10.36
CA ALA A 400 15.68 16.15 -11.41
C ALA A 400 16.16 17.59 -11.60
N TYR A 401 17.46 17.76 -11.82
CA TYR A 401 18.09 19.07 -11.97
C TYR A 401 18.12 19.49 -13.44
N ILE A 402 16.97 19.99 -13.91
CA ILE A 402 16.76 20.45 -15.29
C ILE A 402 16.31 21.91 -15.20
N PRO A 403 16.75 22.83 -16.10
CA PRO A 403 16.41 24.26 -15.99
C PRO A 403 14.94 24.55 -15.76
N GLU A 404 14.04 23.84 -16.45
CA GLU A 404 12.59 23.92 -16.23
C GLU A 404 12.18 23.60 -14.78
N PHE A 405 12.60 22.43 -14.27
CA PHE A 405 12.21 21.97 -12.92
C PHE A 405 12.92 22.74 -11.80
N ASN A 406 14.06 23.35 -12.11
CA ASN A 406 14.78 24.18 -11.15
C ASN A 406 14.02 25.47 -10.83
N GLU A 407 13.13 25.94 -11.72
CA GLU A 407 12.24 27.07 -11.46
C GLU A 407 10.97 26.69 -10.70
N TRP A 408 10.72 25.39 -10.49
CA TRP A 408 9.51 24.94 -9.80
C TRP A 408 9.60 25.09 -8.28
N ASP A 409 8.48 25.51 -7.70
CA ASP A 409 8.21 25.52 -6.27
C ASP A 409 6.78 24.99 -6.01
N PRO A 410 6.36 24.75 -4.75
CA PRO A 410 5.04 24.18 -4.49
C PRO A 410 3.87 25.02 -4.99
N ASP A 411 4.05 26.34 -5.15
CA ASP A 411 3.02 27.25 -5.65
C ASP A 411 3.08 27.40 -7.18
N ASN A 412 4.21 27.06 -7.81
CA ASN A 412 4.47 27.26 -9.23
C ASN A 412 5.16 26.04 -9.85
N PHE A 413 4.40 25.19 -10.55
CA PHE A 413 4.95 24.01 -11.23
C PHE A 413 4.12 23.60 -12.44
N GLY A 414 4.68 22.71 -13.25
CA GLY A 414 4.01 22.10 -14.39
C GLY A 414 4.15 22.91 -15.67
N PRO A 415 3.44 22.52 -16.74
CA PRO A 415 2.43 21.45 -16.77
C PRO A 415 2.99 20.02 -16.64
N ILE A 416 2.26 19.13 -15.96
CA ILE A 416 2.54 17.69 -15.85
C ILE A 416 1.34 16.91 -16.39
N THR A 417 1.52 16.16 -17.47
CA THR A 417 0.47 15.27 -17.97
C THR A 417 0.44 13.99 -17.15
N LEU A 418 -0.72 13.60 -16.64
CA LEU A 418 -0.90 12.35 -15.93
C LEU A 418 -1.09 11.20 -16.91
N PRO A 419 -0.25 10.15 -16.86
CA PRO A 419 -0.41 9.07 -17.82
C PRO A 419 -1.75 8.35 -17.71
N GLN A 420 -2.38 8.12 -18.87
CA GLN A 420 -3.56 7.28 -19.02
C GLN A 420 -3.14 5.93 -19.62
N ARG A 421 -3.84 4.86 -19.28
CA ARG A 421 -3.67 3.55 -19.91
C ARG A 421 -3.79 3.69 -21.43
N ASN A 422 -2.85 3.11 -22.16
CA ASN A 422 -2.66 3.17 -23.61
C ASN A 422 -2.24 4.56 -24.15
N MET A 423 -1.94 5.53 -23.29
CA MET A 423 -1.32 6.77 -23.71
C MET A 423 0.14 6.51 -24.07
N THR A 424 0.58 7.03 -25.21
CA THR A 424 1.98 6.95 -25.65
C THR A 424 2.66 8.31 -25.48
N ILE A 425 3.88 8.31 -24.95
CA ILE A 425 4.73 9.49 -24.82
C ILE A 425 6.07 9.28 -25.53
N GLU A 426 6.71 10.38 -25.92
CA GLU A 426 8.12 10.37 -26.32
C GLU A 426 9.03 10.35 -25.08
N LEU A 427 10.11 9.57 -25.15
CA LEU A 427 11.08 9.41 -24.06
C LEU A 427 12.14 10.51 -24.11
N THR A 428 11.71 11.76 -23.98
CA THR A 428 12.59 12.92 -23.83
C THR A 428 13.23 12.96 -22.44
N PRO A 429 14.35 13.68 -22.22
CA PRO A 429 14.93 13.85 -20.88
C PRO A 429 13.94 14.36 -19.84
N ARG A 430 13.06 15.30 -20.25
CA ARG A 430 11.97 15.83 -19.43
C ARG A 430 10.99 14.74 -19.01
N ASN A 431 10.50 13.95 -19.97
CA ASN A 431 9.53 12.89 -19.69
C ASN A 431 10.14 11.73 -18.91
N ILE A 432 11.41 11.40 -19.15
CA ILE A 432 12.12 10.40 -18.35
C ILE A 432 12.20 10.84 -16.89
N ALA A 433 12.51 12.11 -16.62
CA ALA A 433 12.54 12.63 -15.25
C ALA A 433 11.17 12.52 -14.56
N LEU A 434 10.08 12.83 -15.28
CA LEU A 434 8.72 12.73 -14.74
C LEU A 434 8.25 11.28 -14.54
N TYR A 435 8.54 10.39 -15.50
CA TYR A 435 7.88 9.08 -15.59
C TYR A 435 8.78 7.88 -15.37
N ARG A 436 10.09 8.05 -15.10
CA ARG A 436 11.01 6.92 -14.85
C ARG A 436 10.46 5.94 -13.83
N ARG A 437 9.96 6.43 -12.68
CA ARG A 437 9.43 5.59 -11.61
C ARG A 437 8.11 4.91 -11.99
N ALA A 438 7.29 5.56 -12.82
CA ALA A 438 6.09 4.95 -13.39
C ALA A 438 6.45 3.73 -14.23
N ILE A 439 7.38 3.91 -15.18
CA ILE A 439 7.84 2.86 -16.09
C ILE A 439 8.54 1.73 -15.32
N SER A 440 9.47 2.08 -14.43
CA SER A 440 10.36 1.08 -13.83
C SER A 440 9.82 0.39 -12.60
N THR A 441 9.20 1.15 -11.69
CA THR A 441 8.76 0.61 -10.40
C THR A 441 7.31 0.14 -10.45
N TYR A 442 6.42 0.87 -11.12
CA TYR A 442 4.99 0.57 -11.10
C TYR A 442 4.54 -0.34 -12.25
N GLU A 443 5.10 -0.18 -13.44
CA GLU A 443 4.83 -1.06 -14.60
C GLU A 443 5.86 -2.17 -14.77
N GLY A 444 6.99 -2.10 -14.07
CA GLY A 444 7.92 -3.23 -13.90
C GLY A 444 8.91 -3.44 -15.05
N HIS A 445 9.19 -2.38 -15.81
CA HIS A 445 10.16 -2.44 -16.92
C HIS A 445 11.56 -1.98 -16.51
N ASN A 446 12.61 -2.54 -17.10
CA ASN A 446 13.95 -2.00 -16.90
C ASN A 446 14.18 -0.79 -17.82
N LEU A 447 14.42 0.41 -17.26
CA LEU A 447 14.68 1.64 -18.01
C LEU A 447 16.12 2.11 -17.80
N ASP A 448 16.91 2.01 -18.86
CA ASP A 448 18.30 2.45 -18.91
C ASP A 448 18.48 3.60 -19.92
N VAL A 449 19.30 4.59 -19.56
CA VAL A 449 19.66 5.71 -20.43
C VAL A 449 21.17 5.69 -20.61
N ILE A 450 21.64 5.47 -21.84
CA ILE A 450 23.06 5.36 -22.17
C ILE A 450 23.37 6.41 -23.25
N GLY A 451 24.05 7.48 -22.86
CA GLY A 451 24.18 8.65 -23.71
C GLY A 451 22.80 9.22 -24.04
N ASP A 452 22.50 9.36 -25.33
CA ASP A 452 21.22 9.88 -25.82
C ASP A 452 20.19 8.77 -26.15
N GLN A 453 20.56 7.50 -25.97
CA GLN A 453 19.69 6.36 -26.27
C GLN A 453 18.99 5.84 -25.01
N VAL A 454 17.70 5.56 -25.16
CA VAL A 454 16.87 5.00 -24.11
C VAL A 454 16.60 3.54 -24.43
N PHE A 455 16.74 2.68 -23.42
CA PHE A 455 16.49 1.25 -23.51
C PHE A 455 15.40 0.86 -22.51
N ILE A 456 14.40 0.12 -22.98
CA ILE A 456 13.38 -0.50 -22.15
C ILE A 456 13.47 -2.01 -22.36
N ASP A 457 13.70 -2.76 -21.27
CA ASP A 457 13.90 -4.21 -21.29
C ASP A 457 14.99 -4.67 -22.27
N GLY A 458 16.04 -3.85 -22.39
CA GLY A 458 17.18 -4.08 -23.29
C GLY A 458 16.94 -3.70 -24.76
N GLN A 459 15.75 -3.21 -25.12
CA GLN A 459 15.43 -2.76 -26.48
C GLN A 459 15.51 -1.24 -26.58
N SER A 460 16.18 -0.74 -27.62
CA SER A 460 16.24 0.69 -27.88
C SER A 460 14.88 1.20 -28.35
N VAL A 461 14.34 2.20 -27.65
CA VAL A 461 13.00 2.76 -27.91
C VAL A 461 13.03 4.28 -27.77
N SER A 462 12.19 4.97 -28.54
CA SER A 462 12.00 6.42 -28.44
C SER A 462 10.66 6.81 -27.81
N THR A 463 9.77 5.85 -27.62
CA THR A 463 8.42 6.06 -27.07
C THR A 463 8.08 5.00 -26.05
N TYR A 464 7.13 5.32 -25.17
CA TYR A 464 6.58 4.37 -24.20
C TYR A 464 5.07 4.50 -24.12
N THR A 465 4.37 3.37 -23.97
CA THR A 465 2.92 3.31 -23.82
C THR A 465 2.59 2.77 -22.44
N PHE A 466 1.82 3.53 -21.67
CA PHE A 466 1.50 3.17 -20.28
C PHE A 466 0.43 2.09 -20.18
N ASP A 467 0.62 1.12 -19.29
CA ASP A 467 -0.34 0.09 -18.94
C ASP A 467 -1.27 0.50 -17.79
N LEU A 468 -0.95 1.57 -17.05
CA LEU A 468 -1.71 2.02 -15.89
C LEU A 468 -2.30 3.43 -16.06
N ASN A 469 -3.31 3.70 -15.24
CA ASN A 469 -3.89 5.02 -15.05
C ASN A 469 -3.23 5.68 -13.83
N TYR A 470 -2.77 6.92 -13.99
CA TYR A 470 -2.11 7.69 -12.95
C TYR A 470 -2.97 8.89 -12.53
N TYR A 471 -2.87 9.24 -11.25
CA TYR A 471 -3.71 10.25 -10.61
C TYR A 471 -2.83 11.18 -9.78
N TRP A 472 -3.21 12.46 -9.70
CA TRP A 472 -2.59 13.39 -8.77
C TRP A 472 -3.39 13.43 -7.47
N MET A 473 -2.72 13.12 -6.36
CA MET A 473 -3.32 13.05 -5.03
C MET A 473 -2.72 14.15 -4.16
N MET A 474 -3.57 15.00 -3.58
CA MET A 474 -3.15 16.19 -2.81
C MET A 474 -3.85 16.26 -1.46
N GLY A 475 -3.23 16.90 -0.47
CA GLY A 475 -3.90 17.26 0.78
C GLY A 475 -5.00 18.29 0.54
N ASP A 476 -5.79 18.54 1.58
CA ASP A 476 -6.71 19.67 1.59
C ASP A 476 -5.99 21.00 1.81
#